data_AF-A0A1E1XVM8-F1
#
_entry.id   AF-A0A1E1XVM8-F1
#
_cell.length_a   1.000
_cell.length_b   1.000
_cell.length_c   1.000
_cell.angle_alpha   90.00
_cell.angle_beta   90.00
_cell.angle_gamma   90.00
#
_symmetry.space_group_name_H-M   'P 1'
#
loop_
_entity.id
_entity.type
_entity.pdbx_description
1 polymer ?
#
loop_
_entity_poly.entity_id
_entity_poly.type
_entity_poly.pdbx_seq_one_letter_code
_entity_poly.pdbx_strand_id
1 'polypeptide(L)'
;MSAAKMDLASGIWLMLFVQKHVPAWPVRELMDTLSALLDDTQLAPFLAPGAEKKFRRFVREMPAHFHYDAQKDTVALVKDSPIIAADQWLVRYLAQQIQASEGGLEMGTETSAKCQSAVPKCMADHLRLAYGGNLNVFFRIHPRDFTVDESGTRVRLTPSFHEESIATFAKEENLVFFFIDLLQKIGATKEKPCNVHTLMKYLPFMKSAERNLLQEGYRANLNVFFLLNPAHFATTKAQKGSVFLKNPDPDYGLALFLKQQVHILSTCSSGHSLKVLLTDLASRAKYSPSPIARPFFGVKSVGKKLKDIALRHPAMFHVDKQGEKLWLREERPPRPEGQWNADAELLSVAYFIDVLKHTDATSPSWAICFNYVVRAASAAPPSCK
;
A
#
# COMPACT_ATOMS: atom_id res chain seq x y z
N MET A 1 21.26 -23.80 -1.85
CA MET A 1 20.88 -24.33 -3.18
C MET A 1 22.05 -24.08 -4.11
N SER A 2 22.42 -25.02 -5.01
CA SER A 2 23.53 -24.79 -5.97
C SER A 2 23.10 -23.78 -7.05
N ALA A 3 24.05 -23.12 -7.72
CA ALA A 3 23.80 -22.19 -8.84
C ALA A 3 22.90 -22.83 -9.91
N ALA A 4 23.30 -23.99 -10.43
CA ALA A 4 22.50 -24.79 -11.36
C ALA A 4 21.06 -25.08 -10.90
N LYS A 5 20.82 -25.29 -9.60
CA LYS A 5 19.45 -25.50 -9.08
C LYS A 5 18.65 -24.20 -9.04
N MET A 6 19.30 -23.06 -8.79
CA MET A 6 18.68 -21.73 -8.85
C MET A 6 18.34 -21.35 -10.29
N ASP A 7 19.26 -21.58 -11.22
CA ASP A 7 19.07 -21.29 -12.63
C ASP A 7 17.96 -22.18 -13.24
N LEU A 8 17.91 -23.46 -12.84
CA LEU A 8 16.81 -24.35 -13.22
C LEU A 8 15.46 -23.91 -12.65
N ALA A 9 15.37 -23.57 -11.36
CA ALA A 9 14.15 -23.06 -10.75
C ALA A 9 13.67 -21.79 -11.48
N SER A 10 14.60 -20.89 -11.76
CA SER A 10 14.36 -19.62 -12.45
C SER A 10 13.85 -19.84 -13.88
N GLY A 11 14.48 -20.75 -14.62
CA GLY A 11 14.06 -21.13 -15.95
C GLY A 11 12.64 -21.70 -15.97
N ILE A 12 12.37 -22.69 -15.10
CA ILE A 12 11.04 -23.29 -14.98
C ILE A 12 10.01 -22.21 -14.64
N TRP A 13 10.32 -21.34 -13.69
CA TRP A 13 9.44 -20.25 -13.29
C TRP A 13 9.15 -19.29 -14.45
N LEU A 14 10.18 -18.86 -15.19
CA LEU A 14 10.03 -17.99 -16.37
C LEU A 14 9.09 -18.65 -17.39
N MET A 15 9.31 -19.92 -17.71
CA MET A 15 8.48 -20.63 -18.70
C MET A 15 7.02 -20.72 -18.27
N LEU A 16 6.77 -21.10 -17.02
CA LEU A 16 5.41 -21.26 -16.50
C LEU A 16 4.70 -19.91 -16.24
N PHE A 17 5.45 -18.85 -15.89
CA PHE A 17 4.89 -17.53 -15.61
C PHE A 17 4.69 -16.68 -16.88
N VAL A 18 5.60 -16.76 -17.85
CA VAL A 18 5.51 -16.02 -19.12
C VAL A 18 4.39 -16.60 -19.98
N GLN A 19 4.20 -17.92 -19.99
CA GLN A 19 3.17 -18.60 -20.77
C GLN A 19 1.87 -18.81 -19.98
N LYS A 20 1.31 -17.74 -19.37
CA LYS A 20 0.07 -17.76 -18.54
C LYS A 20 -1.16 -18.44 -19.18
N HIS A 21 -1.13 -18.73 -20.49
CA HIS A 21 -2.19 -19.42 -21.21
C HIS A 21 -2.19 -20.95 -21.04
N VAL A 22 -1.10 -21.54 -20.55
CA VAL A 22 -0.98 -22.99 -20.34
C VAL A 22 -0.89 -23.25 -18.82
N PRO A 23 -1.94 -23.81 -18.19
CA PRO A 23 -2.00 -23.94 -16.74
C PRO A 23 -1.03 -24.99 -16.17
N ALA A 24 -0.55 -25.92 -17.00
CA ALA A 24 0.43 -26.93 -16.64
C ALA A 24 1.18 -27.39 -17.90
N TRP A 25 2.50 -27.53 -17.79
CA TRP A 25 3.37 -27.91 -18.90
C TRP A 25 3.82 -29.35 -18.80
N PRO A 26 3.78 -30.14 -19.89
CA PRO A 26 4.41 -31.45 -19.92
C PRO A 26 5.90 -31.35 -19.57
N VAL A 27 6.41 -32.23 -18.70
CA VAL A 27 7.81 -32.21 -18.25
C VAL A 27 8.79 -32.21 -19.43
N ARG A 28 8.49 -33.02 -20.45
CA ARG A 28 9.35 -33.17 -21.63
C ARG A 28 9.45 -31.87 -22.43
N GLU A 29 8.30 -31.28 -22.77
CA GLU A 29 8.25 -30.01 -23.50
C GLU A 29 8.90 -28.87 -22.72
N LEU A 30 8.69 -28.84 -21.40
CA LEU A 30 9.33 -27.87 -20.51
C LEU A 30 10.85 -28.05 -20.50
N MET A 31 11.37 -29.27 -20.35
CA MET A 31 12.80 -29.55 -20.40
C MET A 31 13.41 -29.21 -21.76
N ASP A 32 12.75 -29.57 -22.86
CA ASP A 32 13.21 -29.28 -24.22
C ASP A 32 13.31 -27.77 -24.46
N THR A 33 12.28 -27.03 -24.03
CA THR A 33 12.25 -25.57 -24.17
C THR A 33 13.28 -24.89 -23.28
N LEU A 34 13.46 -25.36 -22.04
CA LEU A 34 14.50 -24.85 -21.15
C LEU A 34 15.90 -25.12 -21.70
N SER A 35 16.12 -26.30 -22.29
CA SER A 35 17.41 -26.65 -22.91
C SER A 35 17.73 -25.75 -24.11
N ALA A 36 16.71 -25.34 -24.86
CA ALA A 36 16.87 -24.44 -26.00
C ALA A 36 17.11 -22.98 -25.58
N LEU A 37 16.58 -22.56 -24.43
CA LEU A 37 16.65 -21.18 -23.96
C LEU A 37 17.83 -20.92 -23.03
N LEU A 38 18.28 -21.93 -22.29
CA LEU A 38 19.34 -21.83 -21.29
C LEU A 38 20.53 -22.66 -21.79
N ASP A 39 21.38 -22.03 -22.60
CA ASP A 39 22.65 -22.62 -23.04
C ASP A 39 23.68 -22.62 -21.89
N ASP A 40 23.38 -23.41 -20.85
CA ASP A 40 24.20 -23.53 -19.65
C ASP A 40 24.59 -24.98 -19.38
N THR A 41 25.88 -25.27 -19.60
CA THR A 41 26.51 -26.56 -19.30
C THR A 41 26.29 -27.03 -17.85
N GLN A 42 26.01 -26.12 -16.91
CA GLN A 42 25.71 -26.44 -15.52
C GLN A 42 24.30 -27.02 -15.32
N LEU A 43 23.38 -26.81 -16.28
CA LEU A 43 22.02 -27.34 -16.26
C LEU A 43 21.88 -28.71 -16.94
N ALA A 44 22.91 -29.15 -17.68
CA ALA A 44 22.95 -30.46 -18.32
C ALA A 44 22.55 -31.64 -17.40
N PRO A 45 22.90 -31.69 -16.10
CA PRO A 45 22.46 -32.77 -15.20
C PRO A 45 20.94 -32.88 -15.01
N PHE A 46 20.19 -31.84 -15.35
CA PHE A 46 18.73 -31.75 -15.19
C PHE A 46 17.98 -31.70 -16.52
N LEU A 47 18.63 -31.26 -17.60
CA LEU A 47 18.00 -30.97 -18.88
C LEU A 47 18.43 -31.92 -20.01
N ALA A 48 19.54 -32.66 -19.84
CA ALA A 48 19.98 -33.61 -20.86
C ALA A 48 18.96 -34.76 -21.08
N PRO A 49 18.94 -35.37 -22.27
CA PRO A 49 18.12 -36.56 -22.53
C PRO A 49 18.35 -37.65 -21.45
N GLY A 50 17.27 -38.17 -20.85
CA GLY A 50 17.36 -39.15 -19.75
C GLY A 50 17.46 -38.55 -18.34
N ALA A 51 17.50 -37.22 -18.21
CA ALA A 51 17.54 -36.52 -16.91
C ALA A 51 16.14 -36.31 -16.28
N GLU A 52 15.07 -36.80 -16.88
CA GLU A 52 13.68 -36.51 -16.49
C GLU A 52 13.41 -36.96 -15.05
N LYS A 53 14.05 -38.04 -14.58
CA LYS A 53 13.93 -38.48 -13.18
C LYS A 53 14.54 -37.47 -12.20
N LYS A 54 15.67 -36.85 -12.56
CA LYS A 54 16.30 -35.79 -11.75
C LYS A 54 15.49 -34.50 -11.80
N PHE A 55 14.97 -34.13 -12.96
CA PHE A 55 14.09 -32.98 -13.12
C PHE A 55 12.81 -33.12 -12.30
N ARG A 56 12.08 -34.25 -12.42
CA ARG A 56 10.88 -34.51 -11.61
C ARG A 56 11.17 -34.50 -10.11
N ARG A 57 12.30 -35.10 -9.70
CA ARG A 57 12.75 -35.06 -8.30
C ARG A 57 12.97 -33.63 -7.83
N PHE A 58 13.65 -32.81 -8.63
CA PHE A 58 13.89 -31.40 -8.32
C PHE A 58 12.58 -30.63 -8.13
N VAL A 59 11.63 -30.75 -9.07
CA VAL A 59 10.33 -30.09 -9.00
C VAL A 59 9.55 -30.52 -7.74
N ARG A 60 9.56 -31.83 -7.41
CA ARG A 60 8.92 -32.37 -6.19
C ARG A 60 9.60 -31.92 -4.90
N GLU A 61 10.91 -31.65 -4.92
CA GLU A 61 11.66 -31.09 -3.79
C GLU A 61 11.35 -29.59 -3.58
N MET A 62 10.63 -28.94 -4.51
CA MET A 62 10.23 -27.53 -4.44
C MET A 62 8.70 -27.32 -4.47
N PRO A 63 7.92 -27.98 -3.58
CA PRO A 63 6.46 -27.97 -3.61
C PRO A 63 5.84 -26.59 -3.34
N ALA A 64 6.63 -25.66 -2.79
CA ALA A 64 6.19 -24.29 -2.60
C ALA A 64 6.18 -23.49 -3.93
N HIS A 65 7.02 -23.88 -4.90
CA HIS A 65 7.20 -23.18 -6.17
C HIS A 65 6.40 -23.85 -7.29
N PHE A 66 6.39 -25.19 -7.31
CA PHE A 66 5.85 -25.97 -8.41
C PHE A 66 4.90 -27.05 -7.91
N HIS A 67 3.81 -27.23 -8.64
CA HIS A 67 2.93 -28.37 -8.53
C HIS A 67 3.30 -29.37 -9.62
N TYR A 68 3.70 -30.59 -9.21
CA TYR A 68 3.96 -31.67 -10.14
C TYR A 68 2.80 -32.69 -10.12
N ASP A 69 2.10 -32.82 -11.24
CA ASP A 69 1.06 -33.82 -11.46
C ASP A 69 1.71 -35.09 -12.02
N ALA A 70 1.78 -36.13 -11.19
CA ALA A 70 2.38 -37.41 -11.56
C ALA A 70 1.55 -38.22 -12.57
N GLN A 71 0.24 -38.00 -12.65
CA GLN A 71 -0.64 -38.72 -13.58
C GLN A 71 -0.52 -38.15 -14.99
N LYS A 72 -0.39 -36.83 -15.10
CA LYS A 72 -0.27 -36.12 -16.39
C LYS A 72 1.18 -35.84 -16.80
N ASP A 73 2.14 -36.12 -15.91
CA ASP A 73 3.55 -35.75 -16.03
C ASP A 73 3.73 -34.27 -16.39
N THR A 74 3.02 -33.41 -15.66
CA THR A 74 3.03 -31.96 -15.91
C THR A 74 3.50 -31.17 -14.70
N VAL A 75 4.08 -30.00 -14.95
CA VAL A 75 4.49 -29.03 -13.96
C VAL A 75 3.66 -27.77 -14.12
N ALA A 76 3.09 -27.30 -13.02
CA ALA A 76 2.37 -26.03 -12.95
C ALA A 76 2.97 -25.13 -11.87
N LEU A 77 2.71 -23.83 -11.97
CA LEU A 77 2.84 -22.97 -10.80
C LEU A 77 1.72 -23.31 -9.81
N VAL A 78 2.04 -23.33 -8.52
CA VAL A 78 1.01 -23.49 -7.48
C VAL A 78 0.12 -22.25 -7.48
N LYS A 79 -1.17 -22.41 -7.85
CA LYS A 79 -2.17 -21.34 -7.75
C LYS A 79 -2.21 -20.84 -6.30
N ASP A 80 -2.20 -19.52 -6.13
CA ASP A 80 -2.12 -18.87 -4.83
C ASP A 80 -0.87 -19.21 -4.01
N SER A 81 0.24 -19.57 -4.65
CA SER A 81 1.50 -19.77 -3.93
C SER A 81 1.95 -18.50 -3.22
N PRO A 82 2.29 -18.54 -1.92
CA PRO A 82 2.93 -17.44 -1.21
C PRO A 82 4.17 -16.89 -1.93
N ILE A 83 4.84 -17.72 -2.74
CA ILE A 83 6.01 -17.35 -3.53
C ILE A 83 5.63 -16.45 -4.70
N ILE A 84 4.55 -16.75 -5.44
CA ILE A 84 4.09 -15.89 -6.54
C ILE A 84 3.71 -14.50 -6.01
N ALA A 85 3.06 -14.44 -4.84
CA ALA A 85 2.76 -13.16 -4.21
C ALA A 85 4.01 -12.44 -3.72
N ALA A 86 4.94 -13.15 -3.07
CA ALA A 86 6.20 -12.57 -2.63
C ALA A 86 7.01 -12.00 -3.80
N ASP A 87 6.94 -12.68 -4.95
CA ASP A 87 7.59 -12.26 -6.18
C ASP A 87 6.95 -11.00 -6.78
N GLN A 88 5.62 -10.98 -6.90
CA GLN A 88 4.87 -9.79 -7.30
C GLN A 88 5.12 -8.59 -6.37
N TRP A 89 5.23 -8.83 -5.06
CA TRP A 89 5.55 -7.78 -4.10
C TRP A 89 6.98 -7.25 -4.29
N LEU A 90 7.94 -8.14 -4.56
CA LEU A 90 9.33 -7.75 -4.83
C LEU A 90 9.44 -6.97 -6.15
N VAL A 91 8.74 -7.40 -7.21
CA VAL A 91 8.63 -6.64 -8.47
C VAL A 91 8.09 -5.23 -8.20
N ARG A 92 6.97 -5.13 -7.48
CA ARG A 92 6.36 -3.84 -7.12
C ARG A 92 7.27 -2.95 -6.30
N TYR A 93 7.93 -3.51 -5.28
CA TYR A 93 8.89 -2.78 -4.45
C TYR A 93 10.02 -2.19 -5.30
N LEU A 94 10.67 -3.02 -6.12
CA LEU A 94 11.79 -2.61 -6.95
C LEU A 94 11.36 -1.61 -8.04
N ALA A 95 10.15 -1.76 -8.58
CA ALA A 95 9.60 -0.80 -9.53
C ALA A 95 9.45 0.59 -8.94
N GLN A 96 8.96 0.71 -7.69
CA GLN A 96 8.89 1.99 -6.99
C GLN A 96 10.28 2.60 -6.76
N GLN A 97 11.28 1.78 -6.41
CA GLN A 97 12.66 2.27 -6.25
C GLN A 97 13.24 2.79 -7.57
N ILE A 98 12.99 2.08 -8.68
CA ILE A 98 13.43 2.50 -10.02
C ILE A 98 12.74 3.80 -10.45
N GLN A 99 11.43 3.92 -10.22
CA GLN A 99 10.67 5.15 -10.52
C GLN A 99 11.20 6.35 -9.74
N ALA A 100 11.56 6.16 -8.46
CA ALA A 100 12.13 7.21 -7.63
C ALA A 100 13.55 7.63 -8.05
N SER A 101 14.24 6.81 -8.86
CA SER A 101 15.65 7.03 -9.23
C SER A 101 15.86 7.76 -10.56
N GLU A 102 14.84 8.47 -11.07
CA GLU A 102 14.88 9.35 -12.27
C GLU A 102 15.92 8.94 -13.35
N GLY A 103 15.71 7.80 -14.02
CA GLY A 103 16.58 7.33 -15.12
C GLY A 103 17.00 5.86 -15.07
N GLY A 104 16.66 5.16 -14.00
CA GLY A 104 16.93 3.73 -13.78
C GLY A 104 17.76 3.47 -12.53
N LEU A 105 17.78 2.22 -12.08
CA LEU A 105 18.60 1.79 -10.95
C LEU A 105 19.96 1.29 -11.47
N GLU A 106 21.06 1.82 -10.92
CA GLU A 106 22.39 1.31 -11.24
C GLU A 106 22.68 -0.01 -10.51
N MET A 107 23.23 -0.99 -11.22
CA MET A 107 23.48 -2.35 -10.74
C MET A 107 24.89 -2.57 -10.21
N GLY A 108 25.62 -1.49 -9.88
CA GLY A 108 26.90 -1.56 -9.19
C GLY A 108 26.78 -2.34 -7.86
N THR A 109 27.90 -2.88 -7.39
CA THR A 109 27.96 -3.68 -6.15
C THR A 109 27.43 -2.93 -4.94
N GLU A 110 27.71 -1.62 -4.84
CA GLU A 110 27.26 -0.77 -3.74
C GLU A 110 25.76 -0.47 -3.81
N THR A 111 25.22 -0.10 -4.98
CA THR A 111 23.78 0.17 -5.18
C THR A 111 22.95 -1.10 -5.02
N SER A 112 23.43 -2.23 -5.55
CA SER A 112 22.80 -3.55 -5.35
C SER A 112 22.77 -3.96 -3.89
N ALA A 113 23.87 -3.77 -3.14
CA ALA A 113 23.92 -4.06 -1.71
C ALA A 113 23.01 -3.13 -0.91
N LYS A 114 22.95 -1.84 -1.26
CA LYS A 114 22.05 -0.86 -0.64
C LYS A 114 20.59 -1.22 -0.88
N CYS A 115 20.21 -1.56 -2.11
CA CYS A 115 18.87 -2.02 -2.44
C CYS A 115 18.53 -3.30 -1.67
N GLN A 116 19.40 -4.32 -1.69
CA GLN A 116 19.19 -5.57 -0.94
C GLN A 116 19.02 -5.32 0.56
N SER A 117 19.81 -4.41 1.14
CA SER A 117 19.71 -4.05 2.57
C SER A 117 18.41 -3.33 2.93
N ALA A 118 17.79 -2.65 1.95
CA ALA A 118 16.53 -1.95 2.11
C ALA A 118 15.29 -2.82 1.84
N VAL A 119 15.47 -3.97 1.15
CA VAL A 119 14.38 -4.91 0.86
C VAL A 119 13.81 -5.48 2.17
N PRO A 120 12.48 -5.46 2.38
CA PRO A 120 11.87 -6.05 3.56
C PRO A 120 12.22 -7.53 3.73
N LYS A 121 12.44 -7.98 4.97
CA LYS A 121 12.93 -9.34 5.27
C LYS A 121 12.18 -10.46 4.53
N CYS A 122 10.85 -10.41 4.45
CA CYS A 122 10.08 -11.44 3.73
C CYS A 122 10.39 -11.49 2.23
N MET A 123 10.60 -10.33 1.60
CA MET A 123 10.99 -10.23 0.19
C MET A 123 12.47 -10.54 -0.01
N ALA A 124 13.32 -10.20 0.97
CA ALA A 124 14.75 -10.53 0.95
C ALA A 124 14.98 -12.04 1.13
N ASP A 125 14.20 -12.69 2.00
CA ASP A 125 14.19 -14.14 2.16
C ASP A 125 13.73 -14.82 0.86
N HIS A 126 12.68 -14.29 0.21
CA HIS A 126 12.27 -14.76 -1.12
C HIS A 126 13.37 -14.55 -2.17
N LEU A 127 13.97 -13.36 -2.24
CA LEU A 127 15.09 -13.07 -3.14
C LEU A 127 16.26 -14.05 -2.94
N ARG A 128 16.59 -14.36 -1.68
CA ARG A 128 17.62 -15.32 -1.31
C ARG A 128 17.28 -16.76 -1.70
N LEU A 129 16.05 -17.18 -1.44
CA LEU A 129 15.61 -18.56 -1.67
C LEU A 129 15.39 -18.86 -3.15
N ALA A 130 14.77 -17.94 -3.89
CA ALA A 130 14.41 -18.12 -5.30
C ALA A 130 15.54 -17.71 -6.26
N TYR A 131 16.30 -16.67 -5.93
CA TYR A 131 17.28 -16.05 -6.84
C TYR A 131 18.71 -15.98 -6.28
N GLY A 132 18.99 -16.73 -5.21
CA GLY A 132 20.31 -16.74 -4.57
C GLY A 132 20.72 -15.41 -3.94
N GLY A 133 19.78 -14.47 -3.79
CA GLY A 133 20.05 -13.13 -3.31
C GLY A 133 20.49 -12.17 -4.41
N ASN A 134 20.54 -12.59 -5.68
CA ASN A 134 21.11 -11.81 -6.76
C ASN A 134 20.04 -10.99 -7.51
N LEU A 135 20.11 -9.66 -7.39
CA LEU A 135 19.18 -8.76 -8.07
C LEU A 135 19.35 -8.74 -9.59
N ASN A 136 20.57 -8.92 -10.11
CA ASN A 136 20.79 -9.01 -11.56
C ASN A 136 20.08 -10.24 -12.14
N VAL A 137 20.12 -11.37 -11.43
CA VAL A 137 19.41 -12.59 -11.80
C VAL A 137 17.90 -12.31 -11.78
N PHE A 138 17.39 -11.73 -10.69
CA PHE A 138 15.99 -11.33 -10.59
C PHE A 138 15.54 -10.48 -11.79
N PHE A 139 16.21 -9.36 -12.08
CA PHE A 139 15.79 -8.46 -13.16
C PHE A 139 15.79 -9.13 -14.54
N ARG A 140 16.76 -10.02 -14.82
CA ARG A 140 16.83 -10.77 -16.09
C ARG A 140 15.69 -11.78 -16.24
N ILE A 141 15.22 -12.36 -15.14
CA ILE A 141 14.10 -13.32 -15.12
C ILE A 141 12.74 -12.62 -15.22
N HIS A 142 12.70 -11.30 -15.05
CA HIS A 142 11.50 -10.47 -15.15
C HIS A 142 11.53 -9.53 -16.38
N PRO A 143 11.76 -10.04 -17.62
CA PRO A 143 11.98 -9.20 -18.79
C PRO A 143 10.72 -8.47 -19.27
N ARG A 144 9.54 -8.85 -18.76
CA ARG A 144 8.27 -8.14 -19.00
C ARG A 144 8.14 -6.89 -18.13
N ASP A 145 8.79 -6.88 -16.98
CA ASP A 145 8.67 -5.82 -15.98
C ASP A 145 9.88 -4.87 -16.04
N PHE A 146 11.07 -5.43 -16.31
CA PHE A 146 12.34 -4.71 -16.32
C PHE A 146 13.11 -4.86 -17.63
N THR A 147 13.87 -3.83 -17.96
CA THR A 147 14.85 -3.83 -19.04
C THR A 147 16.22 -3.54 -18.45
N VAL A 148 17.15 -4.46 -18.66
CA VAL A 148 18.58 -4.25 -18.36
C VAL A 148 19.23 -3.67 -19.60
N ASP A 149 20.02 -2.62 -19.44
CA ASP A 149 20.76 -2.03 -20.56
C ASP A 149 21.81 -3.00 -21.13
N GLU A 150 22.29 -2.73 -22.35
CA GLU A 150 23.27 -3.58 -23.04
C GLU A 150 24.58 -3.73 -22.26
N SER A 151 24.96 -2.70 -21.49
CA SER A 151 26.14 -2.72 -20.63
C SER A 151 25.96 -3.57 -19.36
N GLY A 152 24.71 -3.94 -19.02
CA GLY A 152 24.38 -4.68 -17.80
C GLY A 152 24.52 -3.85 -16.52
N THR A 153 24.70 -2.54 -16.62
CA THR A 153 24.99 -1.65 -15.49
C THR A 153 23.77 -0.90 -14.98
N ARG A 154 22.67 -0.87 -15.74
CA ARG A 154 21.47 -0.13 -15.36
C ARG A 154 20.19 -0.90 -15.69
N VAL A 155 19.22 -0.80 -14.79
CA VAL A 155 17.89 -1.41 -14.92
C VAL A 155 16.83 -0.33 -14.97
N ARG A 156 15.90 -0.47 -15.91
CA ARG A 156 14.73 0.40 -16.10
C ARG A 156 13.46 -0.45 -16.10
N LEU A 157 12.30 0.20 -15.95
CA LEU A 157 11.01 -0.45 -16.20
C LEU A 157 10.80 -0.58 -17.71
N THR A 158 10.15 -1.66 -18.14
CA THR A 158 9.66 -1.73 -19.53
C THR A 158 8.58 -0.66 -19.74
N PRO A 159 8.40 -0.13 -20.97
CA PRO A 159 7.38 0.88 -21.24
C PRO A 159 5.96 0.41 -20.88
N SER A 160 5.60 -0.82 -21.24
CA SER A 160 4.29 -1.41 -20.95
C SER A 160 4.04 -1.55 -19.45
N PHE A 161 5.05 -2.02 -18.70
CA PHE A 161 4.92 -2.13 -17.26
C PHE A 161 4.87 -0.75 -16.60
N HIS A 162 5.60 0.23 -17.13
CA HIS A 162 5.56 1.59 -16.61
C HIS A 162 4.14 2.17 -16.67
N GLU A 163 3.45 2.05 -17.80
CA GLU A 163 2.06 2.51 -17.97
C GLU A 163 1.08 1.77 -17.03
N GLU A 164 1.15 0.43 -16.99
CA GLU A 164 0.31 -0.38 -16.10
C GLU A 164 0.56 -0.07 -14.61
N SER A 165 1.82 0.14 -14.26
CA SER A 165 2.23 0.49 -12.90
C SER A 165 1.67 1.84 -12.49
N ILE A 166 1.70 2.87 -13.35
CA ILE A 166 1.11 4.19 -13.08
C ILE A 166 -0.38 4.06 -12.78
N ALA A 167 -1.11 3.30 -13.61
CA ALA A 167 -2.55 3.08 -13.40
C ALA A 167 -2.84 2.33 -12.09
N THR A 168 -1.96 1.40 -11.71
CA THR A 168 -2.06 0.64 -10.45
C THR A 168 -1.75 1.52 -9.25
N PHE A 169 -0.67 2.32 -9.30
CA PHE A 169 -0.30 3.26 -8.24
C PHE A 169 -1.37 4.31 -8.00
N ALA A 170 -2.02 4.82 -9.06
CA ALA A 170 -3.15 5.73 -8.92
C ALA A 170 -4.34 5.10 -8.17
N LYS A 171 -4.57 3.80 -8.32
CA LYS A 171 -5.61 3.08 -7.56
C LYS A 171 -5.21 2.88 -6.09
N GLU A 172 -3.93 2.60 -5.84
CA GLU A 172 -3.36 2.42 -4.49
C GLU A 172 -3.30 3.71 -3.68
N GLU A 173 -3.25 4.86 -4.35
CA GLU A 173 -3.22 6.18 -3.72
C GLU A 173 -4.40 6.37 -2.74
N ASN A 174 -5.59 5.85 -3.06
CA ASN A 174 -6.75 5.93 -2.16
C ASN A 174 -6.55 5.10 -0.88
N LEU A 175 -5.89 3.93 -0.96
CA LEU A 175 -5.55 3.12 0.23
C LEU A 175 -4.50 3.84 1.09
N VAL A 176 -3.50 4.44 0.45
CA VAL A 176 -2.48 5.23 1.12
C VAL A 176 -3.14 6.37 1.89
N PHE A 177 -4.00 7.14 1.23
CA PHE A 177 -4.72 8.24 1.86
C PHE A 177 -5.64 7.80 3.00
N PHE A 178 -6.35 6.68 2.85
CA PHE A 178 -7.16 6.12 3.92
C PHE A 178 -6.32 5.83 5.18
N PHE A 179 -5.18 5.15 5.02
CA PHE A 179 -4.34 4.80 6.16
C PHE A 179 -3.59 5.99 6.74
N ILE A 180 -3.20 6.98 5.92
CA ILE A 180 -2.67 8.25 6.44
C ILE A 180 -3.70 8.91 7.35
N ASP A 181 -4.94 9.07 6.87
CA ASP A 181 -6.01 9.69 7.63
C ASP A 181 -6.31 8.94 8.94
N LEU A 182 -6.43 7.61 8.87
CA LEU A 182 -6.69 6.76 10.03
C LEU A 182 -5.56 6.84 11.06
N LEU A 183 -4.30 6.69 10.65
CA LEU A 183 -3.14 6.73 11.54
C LEU A 183 -2.97 8.11 12.18
N GLN A 184 -3.26 9.17 11.42
CA GLN A 184 -3.19 10.53 11.92
C GLN A 184 -4.30 10.82 12.95
N LYS A 185 -5.53 10.30 12.75
CA LYS A 185 -6.62 10.39 13.74
C LYS A 185 -6.28 9.72 15.05
N ILE A 186 -5.66 8.54 14.99
CA ILE A 186 -5.30 7.79 16.20
C ILE A 186 -3.99 8.28 16.84
N GLY A 187 -3.32 9.28 16.24
CA GLY A 187 -2.06 9.81 16.73
C GLY A 187 -0.90 8.82 16.65
N ALA A 188 -0.86 7.96 15.63
CA ALA A 188 0.18 6.96 15.46
C ALA A 188 1.51 7.61 15.03
N THR A 189 2.48 7.64 15.95
CA THR A 189 3.83 8.17 15.74
C THR A 189 4.88 7.09 15.94
N LYS A 190 6.17 7.43 15.74
CA LYS A 190 7.28 6.52 16.02
C LYS A 190 7.29 6.06 17.49
N GLU A 191 6.94 6.94 18.41
CA GLU A 191 6.88 6.68 19.86
C GLU A 191 5.62 5.89 20.23
N LYS A 192 4.53 6.06 19.48
CA LYS A 192 3.24 5.39 19.69
C LYS A 192 2.75 4.74 18.40
N PRO A 193 3.40 3.66 17.92
CA PRO A 193 3.02 3.04 16.65
C PRO A 193 1.76 2.19 16.81
N CYS A 194 0.93 2.12 15.78
CA CYS A 194 -0.32 1.35 15.79
C CYS A 194 -0.08 -0.09 15.35
N ASN A 195 -0.60 -1.08 16.08
CA ASN A 195 -0.51 -2.47 15.67
C ASN A 195 -1.30 -2.70 14.37
N VAL A 196 -0.68 -3.33 13.38
CA VAL A 196 -1.32 -3.63 12.10
C VAL A 196 -2.59 -4.50 12.27
N HIS A 197 -2.65 -5.37 13.28
CA HIS A 197 -3.83 -6.16 13.58
C HIS A 197 -5.01 -5.31 14.05
N THR A 198 -4.75 -4.20 14.73
CA THR A 198 -5.78 -3.21 15.08
C THR A 198 -6.31 -2.55 13.81
N LEU A 199 -5.43 -2.25 12.84
CA LEU A 199 -5.81 -1.64 11.57
C LEU A 199 -6.69 -2.54 10.70
N MET A 200 -6.51 -3.86 10.77
CA MET A 200 -7.37 -4.82 10.06
C MET A 200 -8.85 -4.67 10.44
N LYS A 201 -9.16 -4.23 11.66
CA LYS A 201 -10.53 -4.01 12.14
C LYS A 201 -11.24 -2.86 11.42
N TYR A 202 -10.48 -1.98 10.76
CA TYR A 202 -11.03 -0.83 10.04
C TYR A 202 -11.15 -1.06 8.53
N LEU A 203 -10.68 -2.21 8.01
CA LEU A 203 -10.84 -2.56 6.59
C LEU A 203 -12.29 -2.54 6.12
N PRO A 204 -13.30 -3.00 6.90
CA PRO A 204 -14.70 -2.94 6.48
C PRO A 204 -15.21 -1.51 6.15
N PHE A 205 -14.56 -0.47 6.68
CA PHE A 205 -14.93 0.92 6.43
C PHE A 205 -14.37 1.50 5.12
N MET A 206 -13.50 0.76 4.42
CA MET A 206 -13.04 1.10 3.07
C MET A 206 -14.09 0.73 2.00
N LYS A 207 -14.00 1.28 0.78
CA LYS A 207 -14.85 0.80 -0.34
C LYS A 207 -14.46 -0.63 -0.75
N SER A 208 -15.43 -1.37 -1.28
CA SER A 208 -15.21 -2.72 -1.83
C SER A 208 -14.05 -2.78 -2.82
N ALA A 209 -13.91 -1.79 -3.72
CA ALA A 209 -12.79 -1.76 -4.68
C ALA A 209 -11.40 -1.64 -4.01
N GLU A 210 -11.29 -0.85 -2.94
CA GLU A 210 -10.04 -0.68 -2.19
C GLU A 210 -9.71 -1.94 -1.38
N ARG A 211 -10.73 -2.52 -0.73
CA ARG A 211 -10.59 -3.80 -0.03
C ARG A 211 -10.19 -4.92 -0.99
N ASN A 212 -10.79 -5.00 -2.17
CA ASN A 212 -10.44 -5.98 -3.19
C ASN A 212 -9.00 -5.77 -3.66
N LEU A 213 -8.57 -4.53 -3.85
CA LEU A 213 -7.18 -4.24 -4.21
C LEU A 213 -6.19 -4.72 -3.11
N LEU A 214 -6.54 -4.55 -1.83
CA LEU A 214 -5.76 -5.10 -0.73
C LEU A 214 -5.81 -6.65 -0.68
N GLN A 215 -6.95 -7.25 -0.93
CA GLN A 215 -7.13 -8.71 -0.93
C GLN A 215 -6.40 -9.38 -2.10
N GLU A 216 -6.52 -8.85 -3.31
CA GLU A 216 -5.92 -9.41 -4.52
C GLU A 216 -4.45 -9.03 -4.63
N GLY A 217 -4.11 -7.74 -4.48
CA GLY A 217 -2.75 -7.25 -4.68
C GLY A 217 -1.81 -7.55 -3.52
N TYR A 218 -2.33 -7.58 -2.30
CA TYR A 218 -1.52 -7.73 -1.08
C TYR A 218 -1.87 -8.97 -0.27
N ARG A 219 -2.79 -9.82 -0.74
CA ARG A 219 -3.29 -11.00 0.01
C ARG A 219 -3.77 -10.66 1.42
N ALA A 220 -4.43 -9.51 1.55
CA ALA A 220 -4.85 -8.95 2.83
C ALA A 220 -3.71 -8.71 3.84
N ASN A 221 -2.44 -8.71 3.39
CA ASN A 221 -1.29 -8.48 4.25
C ASN A 221 -0.96 -6.98 4.33
N LEU A 222 -1.53 -6.33 5.34
CA LEU A 222 -1.29 -4.92 5.59
C LEU A 222 0.17 -4.59 5.91
N ASN A 223 0.95 -5.50 6.52
CA ASN A 223 2.37 -5.24 6.75
C ASN A 223 3.10 -5.03 5.43
N VAL A 224 2.80 -5.87 4.43
CA VAL A 224 3.38 -5.76 3.09
C VAL A 224 2.92 -4.46 2.42
N PHE A 225 1.64 -4.10 2.53
CA PHE A 225 1.14 -2.82 2.01
C PHE A 225 1.91 -1.62 2.57
N PHE A 226 2.12 -1.55 3.88
CA PHE A 226 2.85 -0.44 4.50
C PHE A 226 4.33 -0.42 4.14
N LEU A 227 4.95 -1.60 4.02
CA LEU A 227 6.34 -1.73 3.56
C LEU A 227 6.52 -1.26 2.11
N LEU A 228 5.52 -1.52 1.26
CA LEU A 228 5.46 -1.07 -0.14
C LEU A 228 5.06 0.40 -0.29
N ASN A 229 4.85 1.15 0.80
CA ASN A 229 4.53 2.58 0.74
C ASN A 229 5.44 3.39 1.68
N PRO A 230 6.78 3.27 1.52
CA PRO A 230 7.73 3.81 2.46
C PRO A 230 7.83 5.34 2.43
N ALA A 231 7.27 6.02 1.43
CA ALA A 231 7.19 7.48 1.42
C ALA A 231 6.29 8.02 2.55
N HIS A 232 5.29 7.24 2.97
CA HIS A 232 4.27 7.65 3.93
C HIS A 232 4.38 6.92 5.26
N PHE A 233 4.68 5.62 5.22
CA PHE A 233 4.62 4.74 6.39
C PHE A 233 6.00 4.20 6.77
N ALA A 234 6.15 3.88 8.04
CA ALA A 234 7.23 3.06 8.56
C ALA A 234 6.66 1.96 9.45
N THR A 235 7.30 0.80 9.44
CA THR A 235 6.89 -0.35 10.27
C THR A 235 7.98 -0.72 11.26
N THR A 236 7.59 -1.22 12.43
CA THR A 236 8.54 -1.66 13.46
C THR A 236 9.13 -3.04 13.16
N LYS A 237 8.39 -3.90 12.42
CA LYS A 237 8.81 -5.23 11.96
C LYS A 237 8.07 -5.62 10.67
N ALA A 238 8.68 -6.45 9.82
CA ALA A 238 8.13 -6.80 8.51
C ALA A 238 6.91 -7.74 8.49
N GLN A 239 6.68 -8.54 9.55
CA GLN A 239 5.64 -9.60 9.53
C GLN A 239 4.61 -9.51 10.67
N LYS A 240 4.94 -8.84 11.78
CA LYS A 240 4.06 -8.66 12.94
C LYS A 240 4.26 -7.26 13.54
N GLY A 241 4.48 -6.30 12.66
CA GLY A 241 4.89 -4.96 13.04
C GLY A 241 3.72 -4.11 13.51
N SER A 242 4.09 -3.02 14.17
CA SER A 242 3.27 -1.83 14.26
C SER A 242 3.67 -0.89 13.13
N VAL A 243 2.76 -0.03 12.69
CA VAL A 243 2.97 0.98 11.67
C VAL A 243 2.75 2.37 12.25
N PHE A 244 3.50 3.33 11.74
CA PHE A 244 3.35 4.74 12.05
C PHE A 244 3.62 5.60 10.82
N LEU A 245 3.18 6.85 10.88
CA LEU A 245 3.47 7.83 9.83
C LEU A 245 4.92 8.30 9.95
N LYS A 246 5.66 8.33 8.84
CA LYS A 246 7.01 8.89 8.83
C LYS A 246 7.01 10.38 9.12
N ASN A 247 6.05 11.09 8.52
CA ASN A 247 5.89 12.53 8.62
C ASN A 247 4.46 12.83 9.12
N PRO A 248 4.16 12.60 10.40
CA PRO A 248 2.86 12.95 10.96
C PRO A 248 2.69 14.48 10.90
N ASP A 249 1.49 14.94 10.55
CA ASP A 249 1.22 16.37 10.50
C ASP A 249 0.91 16.90 11.92
N PRO A 250 1.74 17.79 12.50
CA PRO A 250 1.50 18.35 13.83
C PRO A 250 0.23 19.24 13.87
N ASP A 251 -0.21 19.75 12.72
CA ASP A 251 -1.35 20.64 12.56
C ASP A 251 -2.64 19.91 12.16
N TYR A 252 -2.69 18.58 12.25
CA TYR A 252 -3.86 17.81 11.79
C TYR A 252 -5.19 18.25 12.42
N GLY A 253 -5.17 18.76 13.66
CA GLY A 253 -6.35 19.35 14.29
C GLY A 253 -6.92 20.54 13.51
N LEU A 254 -6.07 21.35 12.85
CA LEU A 254 -6.49 22.43 11.96
C LEU A 254 -7.16 21.90 10.70
N ALA A 255 -6.68 20.78 10.16
CA ALA A 255 -7.29 20.11 9.02
C ALA A 255 -8.68 19.56 9.37
N LEU A 256 -8.84 18.91 10.52
CA LEU A 256 -10.15 18.44 11.00
C LEU A 256 -11.13 19.59 11.22
N PHE A 257 -10.66 20.68 11.83
CA PHE A 257 -11.45 21.89 11.99
C PHE A 257 -11.89 22.47 10.64
N LEU A 258 -10.96 22.57 9.68
CA LEU A 258 -11.26 23.03 8.32
C LEU A 258 -12.30 22.13 7.65
N LYS A 259 -12.14 20.81 7.76
CA LYS A 259 -13.08 19.82 7.23
C LYS A 259 -14.50 20.04 7.77
N GLN A 260 -14.61 20.28 9.08
CA GLN A 260 -15.89 20.60 9.71
C GLN A 260 -16.51 21.91 9.17
N GLN A 261 -15.71 22.96 8.98
CA GLN A 261 -16.23 24.23 8.44
C GLN A 261 -16.72 24.08 6.99
N VAL A 262 -16.01 23.31 6.16
CA VAL A 262 -16.43 22.99 4.80
C VAL A 262 -17.73 22.20 4.81
N HIS A 263 -17.83 21.19 5.68
CA HIS A 263 -19.05 20.40 5.82
C HIS A 263 -20.26 21.28 6.17
N ILE A 264 -20.13 22.17 7.17
CA ILE A 264 -21.21 23.07 7.57
C ILE A 264 -21.61 24.01 6.42
N LEU A 265 -20.64 24.59 5.71
CA LEU A 265 -20.95 25.47 4.57
C LEU A 265 -21.59 24.70 3.41
N SER A 266 -21.18 23.46 3.19
CA SER A 266 -21.75 22.60 2.15
C SER A 266 -23.19 22.15 2.48
N THR A 267 -23.54 21.93 3.75
CA THR A 267 -24.91 21.52 4.16
C THR A 267 -25.89 22.67 4.24
N CYS A 268 -25.43 23.88 4.55
CA CYS A 268 -26.26 25.09 4.48
C CYS A 268 -26.64 25.48 3.03
N SER A 269 -25.98 24.90 2.04
CA SER A 269 -26.18 25.21 0.62
C SER A 269 -26.90 24.02 -0.02
N SER A 270 -28.06 24.26 -0.65
CA SER A 270 -28.96 23.22 -1.15
C SER A 270 -28.30 22.23 -2.12
N GLY A 271 -27.92 21.06 -1.58
CA GLY A 271 -27.91 19.77 -2.26
C GLY A 271 -27.05 19.63 -3.52
N HIS A 272 -25.73 19.78 -3.42
CA HIS A 272 -24.69 19.04 -4.17
C HIS A 272 -23.32 19.45 -3.61
N SER A 273 -22.24 18.68 -3.86
CA SER A 273 -20.87 18.94 -3.41
C SER A 273 -20.40 20.36 -3.80
N LEU A 274 -20.70 21.32 -2.94
CA LEU A 274 -20.54 22.73 -3.22
C LEU A 274 -19.13 23.12 -2.82
N LYS A 275 -18.34 23.44 -3.85
CA LYS A 275 -17.03 24.07 -3.71
C LYS A 275 -17.19 25.31 -2.85
N VAL A 276 -16.51 25.33 -1.71
CA VAL A 276 -16.58 26.41 -0.73
C VAL A 276 -15.45 27.41 -1.01
N LEU A 277 -15.77 28.70 -1.04
CA LEU A 277 -14.78 29.76 -1.19
C LEU A 277 -13.89 29.86 0.06
N LEU A 278 -12.59 30.06 -0.14
CA LEU A 278 -11.64 30.27 0.96
C LEU A 278 -11.96 31.51 1.80
N THR A 279 -12.58 32.54 1.20
CA THR A 279 -13.03 33.75 1.90
C THR A 279 -14.13 33.47 2.91
N ASP A 280 -15.03 32.53 2.60
CA ASP A 280 -16.13 32.14 3.48
C ASP A 280 -15.59 31.30 4.65
N LEU A 281 -14.66 30.40 4.36
CA LEU A 281 -13.94 29.61 5.37
C LEU A 281 -13.11 30.50 6.29
N ALA A 282 -12.41 31.50 5.74
CA ALA A 282 -11.65 32.47 6.51
C ALA A 282 -12.56 33.27 7.46
N SER A 283 -13.73 33.68 6.98
CA SER A 283 -14.71 34.40 7.79
C SER A 283 -15.25 33.53 8.92
N ARG A 284 -15.64 32.28 8.65
CA ARG A 284 -16.09 31.34 9.71
C ARG A 284 -14.99 31.00 10.71
N ALA A 285 -13.77 30.78 10.22
CA ALA A 285 -12.62 30.52 11.08
C ALA A 285 -12.42 31.70 12.02
N LYS A 286 -12.44 32.95 11.51
CA LYS A 286 -12.29 34.20 12.28
C LYS A 286 -13.30 34.35 13.42
N TYR A 287 -14.55 33.96 13.21
CA TYR A 287 -15.61 34.08 14.22
C TYR A 287 -15.86 32.78 15.02
N SER A 288 -15.03 31.75 14.82
CA SER A 288 -15.19 30.50 15.54
C SER A 288 -14.71 30.64 16.99
N PRO A 289 -15.48 30.18 17.99
CA PRO A 289 -15.02 30.16 19.38
C PRO A 289 -14.00 29.04 19.66
N SER A 290 -13.69 28.19 18.66
CA SER A 290 -12.77 27.07 18.84
C SER A 290 -11.33 27.56 19.10
N PRO A 291 -10.63 27.05 20.13
CA PRO A 291 -9.23 27.40 20.36
C PRO A 291 -8.32 26.94 19.21
N ILE A 292 -8.72 25.91 18.46
CA ILE A 292 -8.04 25.42 17.26
C ILE A 292 -8.16 26.44 16.11
N ALA A 293 -9.13 27.36 16.14
CA ALA A 293 -9.28 28.40 15.12
C ALA A 293 -8.30 29.57 15.27
N ARG A 294 -7.63 29.70 16.43
CA ARG A 294 -6.70 30.80 16.75
C ARG A 294 -5.63 31.06 15.69
N PRO A 295 -5.00 30.03 15.08
CA PRO A 295 -4.00 30.23 14.05
C PRO A 295 -4.54 30.84 12.74
N PHE A 296 -5.86 30.99 12.60
CA PHE A 296 -6.54 31.67 11.50
C PHE A 296 -7.01 33.09 11.86
N PHE A 297 -6.79 33.57 13.09
CA PHE A 297 -7.18 34.92 13.48
C PHE A 297 -6.14 35.95 13.02
N GLY A 298 -6.62 37.09 12.50
CA GLY A 298 -5.79 38.30 12.30
C GLY A 298 -4.68 38.20 11.24
N VAL A 299 -4.54 37.09 10.52
CA VAL A 299 -3.49 36.93 9.50
C VAL A 299 -3.94 37.59 8.20
N LYS A 300 -3.16 38.53 7.64
CA LYS A 300 -3.45 39.09 6.30
C LYS A 300 -3.49 38.02 5.19
N SER A 301 -2.96 36.82 5.47
CA SER A 301 -2.84 35.68 4.56
C SER A 301 -3.64 34.44 5.01
N VAL A 302 -4.75 34.57 5.74
CA VAL A 302 -5.59 33.42 6.16
C VAL A 302 -5.96 32.52 4.98
N GLY A 303 -6.36 33.09 3.85
CA GLY A 303 -6.69 32.31 2.64
C GLY A 303 -5.54 31.43 2.17
N LYS A 304 -4.30 31.96 2.18
CA LYS A 304 -3.09 31.20 1.88
C LYS A 304 -2.89 30.06 2.87
N LYS A 305 -3.06 30.31 4.17
CA LYS A 305 -2.90 29.28 5.21
C LYS A 305 -3.94 28.17 5.11
N LEU A 306 -5.20 28.50 4.83
CA LEU A 306 -6.26 27.53 4.58
C LEU A 306 -5.96 26.67 3.36
N LYS A 307 -5.49 27.29 2.28
CA LYS A 307 -5.01 26.59 1.08
C LYS A 307 -3.85 25.66 1.41
N ASP A 308 -2.84 26.14 2.13
CA ASP A 308 -1.66 25.36 2.50
C ASP A 308 -2.04 24.13 3.33
N ILE A 309 -2.97 24.26 4.29
CA ILE A 309 -3.50 23.12 5.06
C ILE A 309 -4.26 22.16 4.16
N ALA A 310 -5.15 22.65 3.29
CA ALA A 310 -5.90 21.79 2.38
C ALA A 310 -4.97 21.00 1.43
N LEU A 311 -3.94 21.65 0.90
CA LEU A 311 -2.94 21.02 0.03
C LEU A 311 -2.08 19.98 0.75
N ARG A 312 -1.81 20.15 2.05
CA ARG A 312 -1.13 19.14 2.89
C ARG A 312 -2.01 17.92 3.19
N HIS A 313 -3.33 18.04 3.06
CA HIS A 313 -4.28 16.96 3.35
C HIS A 313 -5.14 16.58 2.13
N PRO A 314 -4.53 16.07 1.03
CA PRO A 314 -5.24 15.67 -0.19
C PRO A 314 -6.16 14.45 0.01
N ALA A 315 -6.02 13.75 1.14
CA ALA A 315 -6.96 12.71 1.59
C ALA A 315 -8.34 13.30 1.95
N MET A 316 -8.38 14.55 2.42
CA MET A 316 -9.60 15.20 2.91
C MET A 316 -10.16 16.23 1.92
N PHE A 317 -9.29 16.96 1.22
CA PHE A 317 -9.68 18.12 0.44
C PHE A 317 -9.30 18.00 -1.02
N HIS A 318 -10.15 18.55 -1.86
CA HIS A 318 -9.77 19.01 -3.18
C HIS A 318 -9.66 20.53 -3.17
N VAL A 319 -8.66 21.05 -3.86
CA VAL A 319 -8.44 22.48 -4.07
C VAL A 319 -8.57 22.73 -5.57
N ASP A 320 -9.29 23.77 -5.98
CA ASP A 320 -9.40 24.11 -7.40
C ASP A 320 -8.06 24.59 -7.98
N LYS A 321 -7.99 24.64 -9.31
CA LYS A 321 -6.76 25.03 -10.04
C LYS A 321 -6.31 26.45 -9.73
N GLN A 322 -7.25 27.36 -9.45
CA GLN A 322 -6.97 28.75 -9.08
C GLN A 322 -6.56 28.86 -7.60
N GLY A 323 -6.90 27.87 -6.79
CA GLY A 323 -6.64 27.80 -5.36
C GLY A 323 -7.51 28.73 -4.54
N GLU A 324 -8.72 29.03 -5.01
CA GLU A 324 -9.70 29.93 -4.38
C GLU A 324 -10.86 29.19 -3.74
N LYS A 325 -11.14 27.98 -4.22
CA LYS A 325 -12.21 27.12 -3.72
C LYS A 325 -11.66 25.77 -3.29
N LEU A 326 -12.26 25.22 -2.25
CA LEU A 326 -11.99 23.86 -1.81
C LEU A 326 -13.29 23.13 -1.50
N TRP A 327 -13.26 21.81 -1.65
CA TRP A 327 -14.36 20.95 -1.27
C TRP A 327 -13.81 19.72 -0.58
N LEU A 328 -14.64 19.06 0.20
CA LEU A 328 -14.27 17.76 0.72
C LEU A 328 -14.16 16.81 -0.46
N ARG A 329 -13.09 16.02 -0.49
CA ARG A 329 -13.09 14.78 -1.26
C ARG A 329 -14.34 14.03 -0.83
N GLU A 330 -15.15 13.57 -1.78
CA GLU A 330 -16.38 12.86 -1.44
C GLU A 330 -16.04 11.82 -0.37
N GLU A 331 -16.57 12.04 0.83
CA GLU A 331 -16.64 10.99 1.82
C GLU A 331 -17.49 9.95 1.19
N ARG A 332 -16.82 8.98 0.60
CA ARG A 332 -17.38 7.79 0.01
C ARG A 332 -18.38 7.26 1.03
N PRO A 333 -19.70 7.51 0.86
CA PRO A 333 -20.62 7.02 1.85
C PRO A 333 -20.54 5.50 1.71
N PRO A 334 -20.32 4.73 2.78
CA PRO A 334 -20.99 3.46 2.79
C PRO A 334 -22.49 3.79 2.65
N ARG A 335 -23.19 3.16 1.68
CA ARG A 335 -24.63 2.80 1.66
C ARG A 335 -25.39 3.22 0.38
N PRO A 336 -26.53 2.57 0.08
CA PRO A 336 -27.81 2.77 0.81
C PRO A 336 -28.40 1.43 1.35
N GLU A 337 -29.32 1.32 2.32
CA GLU A 337 -30.48 2.17 2.65
C GLU A 337 -30.77 2.25 4.17
N GLY A 338 -31.27 3.40 4.63
CA GLY A 338 -32.21 3.49 5.76
C GLY A 338 -31.67 3.78 7.17
N GLN A 339 -30.37 3.81 7.41
CA GLN A 339 -29.85 4.08 8.77
C GLN A 339 -28.64 5.03 8.73
N TRP A 340 -28.51 5.85 9.77
CA TRP A 340 -27.27 6.48 10.20
C TRP A 340 -26.14 5.42 10.21
N ASN A 341 -24.92 5.74 9.74
CA ASN A 341 -23.82 4.76 9.85
C ASN A 341 -23.01 4.96 11.15
N ALA A 342 -23.41 4.16 12.13
CA ALA A 342 -22.74 3.89 13.39
C ALA A 342 -21.23 3.59 13.28
N ASP A 343 -20.68 3.20 12.14
CA ASP A 343 -19.28 2.84 11.95
C ASP A 343 -18.28 4.00 12.17
N ALA A 344 -18.64 5.19 11.68
CA ALA A 344 -17.89 6.43 11.88
C ALA A 344 -18.06 7.00 13.31
N GLU A 345 -19.16 6.62 13.97
CA GLU A 345 -19.48 6.95 15.35
C GLU A 345 -18.74 5.99 16.32
N LEU A 346 -18.65 4.69 15.98
CA LEU A 346 -17.95 3.63 16.72
C LEU A 346 -16.42 3.80 16.65
N LEU A 347 -15.87 4.28 15.53
CA LEU A 347 -14.45 4.69 15.39
C LEU A 347 -14.10 5.85 16.33
N SER A 348 -15.06 6.74 16.55
CA SER A 348 -14.94 7.91 17.43
C SER A 348 -15.11 7.53 18.92
N VAL A 349 -15.92 6.51 19.23
CA VAL A 349 -16.11 5.97 20.60
C VAL A 349 -15.01 4.97 21.00
N ALA A 350 -14.51 4.15 20.08
CA ALA A 350 -13.43 3.20 20.34
C ALA A 350 -12.07 3.89 20.58
N TYR A 351 -11.79 5.00 19.88
CA TYR A 351 -10.65 5.88 20.18
C TYR A 351 -10.78 6.55 21.56
N PHE A 352 -12.00 6.83 22.01
CA PHE A 352 -12.27 7.39 23.34
C PHE A 352 -12.08 6.38 24.48
N ILE A 353 -12.53 5.13 24.32
CA ILE A 353 -12.46 4.08 25.36
C ILE A 353 -11.02 3.59 25.61
N ASP A 354 -10.13 3.66 24.61
CA ASP A 354 -8.72 3.28 24.74
C ASP A 354 -7.88 4.36 25.46
N VAL A 355 -8.29 5.63 25.33
CA VAL A 355 -7.68 6.79 26.00
C VAL A 355 -8.11 6.90 27.48
N LEU A 356 -9.28 6.37 27.85
CA LEU A 356 -9.80 6.39 29.22
C LEU A 356 -9.24 5.30 30.14
N LYS A 357 -8.73 4.19 29.60
CA LYS A 357 -8.23 3.03 30.37
C LYS A 357 -6.78 3.15 30.86
N HIS A 358 -6.06 4.20 30.46
CA HIS A 358 -4.61 4.33 30.69
C HIS A 358 -4.19 5.63 31.37
N THR A 359 -5.12 6.43 31.90
CA THR A 359 -4.78 7.72 32.51
C THR A 359 -5.67 8.02 33.71
N ASP A 360 -5.03 8.18 34.88
CA ASP A 360 -5.60 8.86 36.04
C ASP A 360 -6.05 10.28 35.64
N ALA A 361 -7.26 10.61 36.07
CA ALA A 361 -8.08 11.69 35.55
C ALA A 361 -7.70 13.07 36.12
N THR A 362 -6.94 13.90 35.39
CA THR A 362 -6.70 15.30 35.82
C THR A 362 -6.58 16.36 34.71
N SER A 363 -6.74 16.05 33.41
CA SER A 363 -6.54 17.05 32.34
C SER A 363 -7.84 17.68 31.78
N PRO A 364 -7.92 19.01 31.56
CA PRO A 364 -9.09 19.72 31.02
C PRO A 364 -9.50 19.34 29.58
N SER A 365 -8.70 18.53 28.89
CA SER A 365 -8.98 18.00 27.54
C SER A 365 -10.24 17.12 27.46
N TRP A 366 -10.74 16.64 28.60
CA TRP A 366 -12.02 15.92 28.68
C TRP A 366 -13.24 16.80 28.41
N ALA A 367 -13.22 18.09 28.71
CA ALA A 367 -14.39 18.95 28.50
C ALA A 367 -14.69 19.21 27.00
N ILE A 368 -13.65 19.18 26.16
CA ILE A 368 -13.77 19.30 24.70
C ILE A 368 -14.29 17.99 24.11
N CYS A 369 -13.77 16.87 24.60
CA CYS A 369 -14.21 15.52 24.32
C CYS A 369 -15.67 15.27 24.73
N PHE A 370 -16.05 15.65 25.95
CA PHE A 370 -17.39 15.52 26.52
C PHE A 370 -18.39 16.44 25.80
N ASN A 371 -18.02 17.68 25.47
CA ASN A 371 -18.89 18.55 24.68
C ASN A 371 -19.09 18.07 23.23
N TYR A 372 -18.11 17.39 22.64
CA TYR A 372 -18.27 16.77 21.32
C TYR A 372 -19.21 15.56 21.39
N VAL A 373 -19.09 14.72 22.43
CA VAL A 373 -20.00 13.59 22.70
C VAL A 373 -21.42 14.06 23.01
N VAL A 374 -21.59 15.09 23.86
CA VAL A 374 -22.90 15.66 24.23
C VAL A 374 -23.57 16.38 23.05
N ARG A 375 -22.81 17.02 22.16
CA ARG A 375 -23.34 17.65 20.93
C ARG A 375 -23.62 16.64 19.81
N ALA A 376 -22.87 15.54 19.75
CA ALA A 376 -23.20 14.42 18.88
C ALA A 376 -24.47 13.68 19.36
N ALA A 377 -24.64 13.52 20.69
CA ALA A 377 -25.83 12.92 21.30
C ALA A 377 -27.11 13.73 21.06
N SER A 378 -27.02 15.05 20.93
CA SER A 378 -28.18 15.90 20.58
C SER A 378 -28.57 15.83 19.10
N ALA A 379 -27.71 15.24 18.26
CA ALA A 379 -27.98 14.92 16.86
C ALA A 379 -28.48 13.47 16.65
N ALA A 380 -28.62 12.67 17.72
CA ALA A 380 -29.09 11.29 17.61
C ALA A 380 -30.56 11.23 17.10
N PRO A 381 -30.91 10.17 16.34
CA PRO A 381 -32.30 9.93 15.93
C PRO A 381 -33.25 9.90 17.14
N PRO A 382 -34.51 10.33 17.00
CA PRO A 382 -35.48 10.38 18.11
C PRO A 382 -35.68 9.03 18.83
N SER A 383 -35.40 7.92 18.15
CA SER A 383 -35.47 6.55 18.69
C SER A 383 -34.39 6.23 19.73
N CYS A 384 -33.42 7.12 19.93
CA CYS A 384 -32.32 6.96 20.89
C CYS A 384 -32.34 8.03 21.99
N LYS A 385 -33.48 8.71 22.19
CA LYS A 385 -33.71 9.65 23.30
C LYS A 385 -34.42 9.00 24.47
#